data_AF-A0A7V1ZF62-F1
#
_entry.id   AF-A0A7V1ZF62-F1
#
_cell.length_a   1.000
_cell.length_b   1.000
_cell.length_c   1.000
_cell.angle_alpha   90.00
_cell.angle_beta   90.00
_cell.angle_gamma   90.00
#
_symmetry.space_group_name_H-M   'P 1'
#
loop_
_entity.id
_entity.type
_entity.pdbx_description
1 polymer ?
#
loop_
_entity_poly.entity_id
_entity_poly.type
_entity_poly.pdbx_seq_one_letter_code
_entity_poly.pdbx_strand_id
1 'polypeptide(L)' 'FFECKKFTTNLSNLDLSNCKDFSWMFAHCKSFNADLSKWNVEKAKNVINFAKGSLLTKYSERIPEKFRDDYLKTT' A
#
# COMPACT_ATOMS: atom_id res chain seq x y z
N PHE A 1 4.96 -7.77 0.16
CA PHE A 1 5.32 -7.85 1.58
C PHE A 1 4.12 -8.31 2.41
N PHE A 2 3.69 -9.57 2.27
CA PHE A 2 2.58 -10.11 3.05
C PHE A 2 3.03 -10.40 4.50
N GLU A 3 2.22 -10.05 5.51
CA GLU A 3 2.48 -10.30 6.96
C GLU A 3 3.82 -9.78 7.52
N CYS A 4 4.43 -8.79 6.88
CA CYS A 4 5.74 -8.29 7.32
C CYS A 4 5.63 -7.60 8.70
N LYS A 5 6.33 -8.15 9.70
CA LYS A 5 6.33 -7.66 11.08
C LYS A 5 7.36 -6.56 11.34
N LYS A 6 8.36 -6.38 10.47
CA LYS A 6 9.40 -5.36 10.62
C LYS A 6 9.95 -4.98 9.26
N PHE A 7 9.75 -3.72 8.86
CA PHE A 7 10.30 -3.16 7.63
C PHE A 7 10.77 -1.74 7.92
N THR A 8 12.06 -1.46 7.74
CA THR A 8 12.68 -0.14 8.01
C THR A 8 13.32 0.47 6.77
N THR A 9 13.16 -0.16 5.60
CA THR A 9 13.77 0.29 4.34
C THR A 9 12.99 1.45 3.74
N ASN A 10 13.72 2.45 3.23
CA ASN A 10 13.14 3.55 2.47
C ASN A 10 12.62 3.03 1.11
N LEU A 11 11.31 3.19 0.88
CA LEU A 11 10.63 2.75 -0.34
C LEU A 11 10.31 3.90 -1.31
N SER A 12 10.73 5.13 -1.00
CA SER A 12 10.39 6.32 -1.79
C SER A 12 11.04 6.35 -3.17
N ASN A 13 12.07 5.54 -3.40
CA ASN A 13 12.84 5.50 -4.67
C ASN A 13 12.49 4.31 -5.58
N LEU A 14 11.44 3.54 -5.27
CA LEU A 14 11.04 2.44 -6.14
C LEU A 14 10.40 2.99 -7.42
N ASP A 15 10.96 2.60 -8.57
CA ASP A 15 10.29 2.80 -9.86
C ASP A 15 9.18 1.76 -10.04
N LEU A 16 7.95 2.21 -9.81
CA LEU A 16 6.73 1.41 -9.94
C LEU A 16 5.91 1.80 -11.18
N SER A 17 6.48 2.64 -12.06
CA SER A 17 5.79 3.23 -13.22
C SER A 17 5.25 2.20 -14.23
N ASN A 18 5.77 0.97 -14.20
CA ASN A 18 5.33 -0.14 -15.05
C ASN A 18 4.53 -1.21 -14.31
N CYS A 19 4.39 -1.11 -12.99
CA CYS A 19 3.68 -2.08 -12.18
C CYS A 19 2.16 -1.95 -12.35
N LYS A 20 1.48 -3.09 -12.50
CA LYS A 20 0.02 -3.16 -12.70
C LYS A 20 -0.71 -3.83 -11.55
N ASP A 21 -0.02 -4.61 -10.72
CA ASP A 21 -0.64 -5.38 -9.65
C ASP A 21 0.04 -5.08 -8.31
N PHE A 22 -0.74 -4.58 -7.37
CA PHE A 22 -0.35 -4.25 -6.00
C PHE A 22 -1.17 -5.04 -4.98
N SER A 23 -1.93 -6.03 -5.44
CA SER A 23 -2.85 -6.78 -4.58
C SER A 23 -2.11 -7.41 -3.41
N TRP A 24 -2.67 -7.27 -2.21
CA TRP A 24 -2.13 -7.84 -0.96
C TRP A 24 -0.72 -7.38 -0.54
N MET A 25 -0.13 -6.39 -1.21
CA MET A 25 1.30 -6.07 -1.07
C MET A 25 1.74 -5.77 0.36
N PHE A 26 0.88 -5.17 1.19
CA PHE A 26 1.10 -4.87 2.61
C PHE A 26 -0.03 -5.40 3.50
N ALA A 27 -0.81 -6.38 3.03
CA ALA A 27 -1.84 -6.99 3.85
C ALA A 27 -1.24 -7.56 5.14
N HIS A 28 -1.92 -7.28 6.26
CA HIS A 28 -1.56 -7.69 7.61
C HIS A 28 -0.18 -7.23 8.12
N CYS A 29 0.44 -6.23 7.48
CA CYS A 29 1.67 -5.60 7.98
C CYS A 29 1.37 -4.66 9.16
N LYS A 30 1.15 -5.24 10.34
CA LYS A 30 0.66 -4.53 11.54
C LYS A 30 1.60 -3.42 12.07
N SER A 31 2.86 -3.40 11.66
CA SER A 31 3.85 -2.42 12.11
C SER A 31 4.34 -1.49 10.98
N PHE A 32 3.85 -1.67 9.75
CA PHE A 32 4.32 -0.90 8.60
C PHE A 32 3.62 0.46 8.50
N ASN A 33 4.38 1.54 8.49
CA ASN A 33 3.88 2.92 8.59
C ASN A 33 4.58 3.91 7.63
N ALA A 34 5.23 3.41 6.58
CA ALA A 34 5.92 4.24 5.60
C ALA A 34 4.94 5.15 4.85
N ASP A 35 5.41 6.33 4.46
CA ASP A 35 4.67 7.22 3.57
C ASP A 35 4.86 6.78 2.12
N LEU A 36 3.78 6.28 1.51
CA LEU A 36 3.72 5.80 0.13
C LEU A 36 2.97 6.80 -0.77
N SER A 37 2.57 7.97 -0.26
CA SER A 37 1.75 8.95 -0.99
C SER A 37 2.38 9.41 -2.31
N LYS A 38 3.72 9.31 -2.43
CA LYS A 38 4.51 9.71 -3.61
C LYS A 38 4.76 8.60 -4.62
N TRP A 39 4.27 7.38 -4.39
CA TRP A 39 4.45 6.30 -5.36
C TRP A 39 3.74 6.59 -6.69
N ASN A 40 4.46 6.45 -7.80
CA ASN A 40 3.84 6.47 -9.12
C ASN A 40 3.06 5.16 -9.33
N VAL A 41 1.74 5.25 -9.24
CA VAL A 41 0.80 4.12 -9.37
C VAL A 41 -0.16 4.28 -10.55
N GLU A 42 0.17 5.13 -11.53
CA GLU A 42 -0.72 5.43 -12.65
C GLU A 42 -1.16 4.17 -13.40
N LYS A 43 -0.23 3.23 -13.63
CA LYS A 43 -0.49 1.96 -14.33
C LYS A 43 -1.14 0.87 -13.48
N ALA A 44 -1.39 1.11 -12.19
CA ALA A 44 -2.03 0.13 -11.31
C ALA A 44 -3.44 -0.25 -11.85
N LYS A 45 -3.69 -1.55 -11.92
CA LYS A 45 -4.97 -2.15 -12.34
C LYS A 45 -5.60 -2.95 -11.21
N ASN A 46 -4.79 -3.68 -10.45
CA ASN A 46 -5.25 -4.49 -9.32
C ASN A 46 -4.64 -3.94 -8.02
N VAL A 47 -5.49 -3.56 -7.07
CA VAL A 47 -5.09 -2.97 -5.77
C VAL A 47 -5.79 -3.65 -4.59
N ILE A 48 -6.39 -4.82 -4.85
CA ILE A 48 -7.27 -5.52 -3.92
C ILE A 48 -6.50 -5.86 -2.65
N ASN A 49 -7.08 -5.51 -1.49
CA ASN A 49 -6.51 -5.79 -0.17
C ASN A 49 -5.07 -5.26 0.01
N PHE A 50 -4.63 -4.25 -0.75
CA PHE A 50 -3.27 -3.70 -0.73
C PHE A 50 -2.70 -3.55 0.69
N ALA A 51 -3.49 -3.01 1.62
CA ALA A 51 -3.08 -2.73 2.99
C ALA A 51 -4.05 -3.26 4.06
N LYS A 52 -4.94 -4.21 3.71
CA LYS A 52 -5.96 -4.72 4.64
C LYS A 52 -5.33 -5.25 5.94
N GLY A 53 -5.83 -4.80 7.09
CA GLY A 53 -5.33 -5.24 8.40
C GLY A 53 -3.90 -4.80 8.73
N SER A 54 -3.35 -3.83 7.98
CA SER A 54 -2.05 -3.20 8.27
C SER A 54 -2.24 -1.90 9.06
N LEU A 55 -1.15 -1.33 9.57
CA LEU A 55 -1.18 -0.01 10.23
C LEU A 55 -1.44 1.15 9.24
N LEU A 56 -1.17 0.96 7.94
CA LEU A 56 -1.42 1.97 6.92
C LEU A 56 -2.89 2.37 6.82
N THR A 57 -3.84 1.46 7.13
CA THR A 57 -5.27 1.78 7.06
C THR A 57 -5.70 2.82 8.08
N LYS A 58 -4.87 3.13 9.08
CA LYS A 58 -5.12 4.23 10.03
C LYS A 58 -4.72 5.61 9.50
N TYR A 59 -3.96 5.66 8.40
CA TYR A 59 -3.33 6.86 7.85
C TYR A 59 -3.53 6.91 6.33
N SER A 60 -4.75 7.21 5.88
CA SER A 60 -5.11 7.21 4.45
C SER A 60 -4.27 8.20 3.64
N GLU A 61 -3.82 9.29 4.25
CA GLU A 61 -2.94 10.29 3.64
C GLU A 61 -1.58 9.72 3.22
N ARG A 62 -1.11 8.64 3.86
CA ARG A 62 0.16 7.96 3.56
C ARG A 62 0.07 6.95 2.43
N ILE A 63 -1.12 6.76 1.87
CA ILE A 63 -1.39 5.80 0.80
C ILE A 63 -1.55 6.57 -0.52
N PRO A 64 -1.13 5.99 -1.68
CA PRO A 64 -1.39 6.58 -2.98
C PRO A 64 -2.88 6.85 -3.20
N GLU A 65 -3.23 8.01 -3.71
CA GLU A 65 -4.63 8.46 -3.82
C GLU A 65 -5.55 7.44 -4.49
N LYS A 66 -5.10 6.88 -5.63
CA LYS A 66 -5.82 5.84 -6.39
C LYS A 66 -6.16 4.57 -5.58
N PHE A 67 -5.44 4.31 -4.49
CA PHE A 67 -5.65 3.11 -3.69
C PHE A 67 -6.62 3.38 -2.54
N ARG A 68 -6.84 4.65 -2.13
CA ARG A 68 -7.57 5.07 -0.92
C ARG A 68 -9.06 4.67 -0.92
N ASP A 69 -9.67 4.47 -2.08
CA ASP A 69 -11.09 4.13 -2.17
C ASP A 69 -11.39 2.64 -1.92
N ASP A 70 -10.42 1.75 -2.13
CA ASP A 70 -10.62 0.29 -1.97
C ASP A 70 -10.54 -0.17 -0.50
N TYR A 71 -10.26 0.76 0.43
CA TYR A 71 -10.25 0.53 1.88
C TYR A 71 -11.65 0.38 2.47
N LEU A 72 -12.66 0.96 1.83
CA LEU A 72 -14.02 1.06 2.37
C LEU A 72 -14.93 -0.13 2.01
N LYS A 73 -14.47 -1.08 1.17
CA LYS A 73 -15.30 -2.19 0.68
C LYS A 73 -15.28 -3.45 1.55
N THR A 74 -14.65 -3.43 2.73
CA THR A 74 -14.60 -4.59 3.63
C THR A 74 -14.96 -4.22 5.06
N THR A 75 -16.12 -3.60 5.24
CA THR A 75 -16.96 -3.85 6.43
C THR A 75 -18.04 -4.84 6.03
#